data_AF-A0A858RNB0-F1
#
_entry.id   AF-A0A858RNB0-F1
#
_cell.length_a   1.000
_cell.length_b   1.000
_cell.length_c   1.000
_cell.angle_alpha   90.00
_cell.angle_beta   90.00
_cell.angle_gamma   90.00
#
_symmetry.space_group_name_H-M   'P 1'
#
loop_
_entity.id
_entity.type
_entity.pdbx_description
1 polymer ?
#
loop_
_entity_poly.entity_id
_entity_poly.type
_entity_poly.pdbx_seq_one_letter_code
_entity_poly.pdbx_strand_id
1 'polypeptide(L)'
;MILWRYLSTEFAFQALETGQWKLGRIQELNDPLDCWPVVLPAREGKKGTGMDPELLLKCYTEDWGIICYTESIHDPAVWAHYGDCHRGVAFGFDFPEEVAPLKVNYVEKRPFFYADQLMGGHISKEADRRAQLIRDGFLHKAPGWSFEKEHRHFVSFMDPSVEFRRPHYFTSVPKQYLKHIAIGIRSQATNIDFTKFFGLSRPESTPLLRSVGRVRIDQEYNRVLFNLE
;
A
#
# COMPACT_ATOMS: atom_id res chain seq x y z
N MET A 1 0.07 -7.92 -14.39
CA MET A 1 1.27 -7.09 -14.07
C MET A 1 1.55 -7.28 -12.60
N ILE A 2 2.79 -7.53 -12.17
CA ILE A 2 3.08 -7.74 -10.75
C ILE A 2 3.19 -6.40 -10.01
N LEU A 3 2.37 -6.24 -8.97
CA LEU A 3 2.44 -5.13 -8.01
C LEU A 3 3.01 -5.61 -6.68
N TRP A 4 3.97 -4.88 -6.14
CA TRP A 4 4.73 -5.28 -4.98
C TRP A 4 4.37 -4.45 -3.75
N ARG A 5 4.08 -5.14 -2.64
CA ARG A 5 3.94 -4.52 -1.33
C ARG A 5 5.12 -4.87 -0.45
N TYR A 6 5.71 -3.86 0.17
CA TYR A 6 6.87 -4.01 1.05
C TYR A 6 6.45 -3.95 2.52
N LEU A 7 7.05 -4.80 3.35
CA LEU A 7 6.83 -4.87 4.78
C LEU A 7 8.16 -5.05 5.51
N SER A 8 8.25 -4.57 6.75
CA SER A 8 9.32 -5.02 7.64
C SER A 8 9.20 -6.53 7.86
N THR A 9 10.30 -7.17 8.26
CA THR A 9 10.33 -8.62 8.50
C THR A 9 9.29 -9.06 9.54
N GLU A 10 9.11 -8.27 10.60
CA GLU A 10 8.10 -8.52 11.65
C GLU A 10 6.68 -8.54 11.06
N PHE A 11 6.29 -7.50 10.32
CA PHE A 11 4.95 -7.44 9.72
C PHE A 11 4.77 -8.46 8.59
N ALA A 12 5.84 -8.82 7.89
CA ALA A 12 5.80 -9.87 6.88
C ALA A 12 5.48 -11.25 7.50
N PHE A 13 6.15 -11.62 8.59
CA PHE A 13 5.85 -12.86 9.31
C PHE A 13 4.45 -12.85 9.90
N GLN A 14 4.06 -11.75 10.55
CA GLN A 14 2.71 -11.61 11.06
C GLN A 14 1.66 -11.79 9.94
N ALA A 15 1.90 -11.21 8.76
CA ALA A 15 0.98 -11.35 7.64
C ALA A 15 0.88 -12.78 7.10
N LEU A 16 1.98 -13.53 7.11
CA LEU A 16 2.00 -14.93 6.72
C LEU A 16 1.26 -15.82 7.74
N GLU A 17 1.50 -15.60 9.03
CA GLU A 17 0.90 -16.36 10.13
C GLU A 17 -0.60 -16.12 10.24
N THR A 18 -1.02 -14.85 10.22
CA THR A 18 -2.41 -14.45 10.44
C THR A 18 -3.22 -14.37 9.15
N GLY A 19 -2.56 -14.29 8.00
CA GLY A 19 -3.22 -13.97 6.73
C GLY A 19 -3.72 -12.53 6.65
N GLN A 20 -3.23 -11.62 7.49
CA GLN A 20 -3.64 -10.22 7.52
C GLN A 20 -2.43 -9.27 7.52
N TRP A 21 -2.45 -8.24 6.67
CA TRP A 21 -1.42 -7.20 6.68
C TRP A 21 -1.88 -5.92 7.39
N LYS A 22 -0.91 -5.17 7.92
CA LYS A 22 -1.15 -3.87 8.54
C LYS A 22 -1.65 -2.84 7.51
N LEU A 23 -2.70 -2.11 7.83
CA LEU A 23 -3.12 -0.93 7.06
C LEU A 23 -2.28 0.29 7.48
N GLY A 24 -1.87 1.10 6.50
CA GLY A 24 -1.34 2.44 6.75
C GLY A 24 -2.48 3.39 7.10
N ARG A 25 -2.19 4.42 7.90
CA ARG A 25 -3.09 5.55 8.11
C ARG A 25 -2.64 6.70 7.22
N ILE A 26 -3.58 7.41 6.61
CA ILE A 26 -3.25 8.54 5.72
C ILE A 26 -2.43 9.62 6.49
N GLN A 27 -2.72 9.82 7.77
CA GLN A 27 -2.05 10.82 8.62
C GLN A 27 -0.63 10.41 9.02
N GLU A 28 -0.22 9.17 8.75
CA GLU A 28 1.09 8.60 9.08
C GLU A 28 1.97 8.41 7.83
N LEU A 29 1.54 8.93 6.66
CA LEU A 29 2.34 8.90 5.46
C LEU A 29 3.63 9.73 5.63
N ASN A 30 4.67 9.33 4.90
CA ASN A 30 6.00 9.92 4.97
C ASN A 30 6.06 11.37 4.47
N ASP A 31 5.21 11.72 3.50
CA ASP A 31 5.03 13.08 3.02
C ASP A 31 3.71 13.65 3.56
N PRO A 32 3.74 14.72 4.38
CA PRO A 32 2.52 15.33 4.94
C PRO A 32 1.60 15.97 3.89
N LEU A 33 2.07 16.13 2.64
CA LEU A 33 1.27 16.63 1.53
C LEU A 33 0.67 15.51 0.66
N ASP A 34 1.03 14.24 0.91
CA ASP A 34 0.46 13.09 0.23
C ASP A 34 -0.96 12.79 0.73
N CYS A 35 -1.85 12.45 -0.19
CA CYS A 35 -3.30 12.36 0.05
C CYS A 35 -3.90 13.64 0.66
N TRP A 36 -3.25 14.80 0.49
CA TRP A 36 -3.64 16.04 1.16
C TRP A 36 -3.96 17.19 0.18
N PRO A 37 -5.14 17.15 -0.49
CA PRO A 37 -5.56 18.21 -1.39
C PRO A 37 -5.73 19.54 -0.66
N VAL A 38 -5.60 20.64 -1.40
CA VAL A 38 -5.89 21.98 -0.87
C VAL A 38 -7.40 22.14 -0.73
N VAL A 39 -7.88 22.56 0.44
CA VAL A 39 -9.30 22.85 0.63
C VAL A 39 -9.52 24.36 0.60
N LEU A 40 -10.25 24.82 -0.42
CA LEU A 40 -10.62 26.22 -0.62
C LEU A 40 -11.96 26.53 0.08
N PRO A 41 -12.22 27.80 0.43
CA PRO A 41 -13.53 28.23 0.92
C PRO A 41 -14.66 27.82 -0.03
N ALA A 42 -15.88 27.69 0.47
CA ALA A 42 -17.03 27.37 -0.40
C ALA A 42 -17.15 28.37 -1.57
N ARG A 43 -17.62 27.87 -2.72
CA ARG A 43 -17.86 28.70 -3.91
C ARG A 43 -18.86 29.82 -3.62
N GLU A 44 -18.76 30.92 -4.36
CA GLU A 44 -19.66 32.07 -4.21
C GLU A 44 -21.13 31.64 -4.30
N GLY A 45 -21.97 32.15 -3.40
CA GLY A 45 -23.38 31.77 -3.30
C GLY A 45 -23.67 30.41 -2.66
N LYS A 46 -22.64 29.66 -2.21
CA LYS A 46 -22.80 28.43 -1.42
C LYS A 46 -22.49 28.70 0.05
N LYS A 47 -23.22 28.04 0.95
CA LYS A 47 -22.90 28.10 2.38
C LYS A 47 -21.56 27.41 2.63
N GLY A 48 -20.68 28.11 3.34
CA GLY A 48 -19.47 27.52 3.91
C GLY A 48 -19.80 26.45 4.94
N THR A 49 -18.79 25.69 5.32
CA THR A 49 -18.92 24.59 6.28
C THR A 49 -18.97 25.09 7.73
N GLY A 50 -18.45 26.29 7.99
CA GLY A 50 -18.20 26.80 9.34
C GLY A 50 -17.09 26.04 10.08
N MET A 51 -16.54 24.99 9.47
CA MET A 51 -15.45 24.16 9.98
C MET A 51 -14.16 24.55 9.28
N ASP A 52 -13.06 24.47 10.02
CA ASP A 52 -11.72 24.63 9.45
C ASP A 52 -11.52 23.65 8.26
N PRO A 53 -11.01 24.12 7.10
CA PRO A 53 -10.83 23.29 5.92
C PRO A 53 -9.91 22.07 6.12
N GLU A 54 -8.86 22.20 6.94
CA GLU A 54 -7.95 21.10 7.24
C GLU A 54 -8.62 20.07 8.16
N LEU A 55 -9.38 20.54 9.16
CA LEU A 55 -10.16 19.66 10.02
C LEU A 55 -11.19 18.85 9.24
N LEU A 56 -11.86 19.48 8.26
CA LEU A 56 -12.81 18.80 7.40
C LEU A 56 -12.16 17.67 6.60
N LEU A 57 -11.00 17.95 5.98
CA LEU A 57 -10.24 16.93 5.25
C LEU A 57 -9.77 15.82 6.19
N LYS A 58 -9.31 16.17 7.39
CA LYS A 58 -8.86 15.22 8.39
C LYS A 58 -9.96 14.22 8.75
N CYS A 59 -11.17 14.70 9.07
CA CYS A 59 -12.31 13.84 9.35
C CYS A 59 -12.60 12.86 8.21
N TYR A 60 -12.43 13.28 6.94
CA TYR A 60 -12.57 12.39 5.80
C TYR A 60 -11.49 11.31 5.72
N THR A 61 -10.25 11.65 6.07
CA THR A 61 -9.12 10.71 6.01
C THR A 61 -9.05 9.75 7.20
N GLU A 62 -9.70 10.07 8.33
CA GLU A 62 -9.62 9.27 9.56
C GLU A 62 -10.31 7.91 9.47
N ASP A 63 -11.30 7.78 8.59
CA ASP A 63 -12.07 6.53 8.39
C ASP A 63 -11.43 5.56 7.39
N TRP A 64 -10.26 5.90 6.84
CA TRP A 64 -9.64 5.14 5.75
C TRP A 64 -8.22 4.70 6.06
N GLY A 65 -8.00 3.42 5.83
CA GLY A 65 -6.68 2.82 5.69
C GLY A 65 -6.22 2.83 4.24
N ILE A 66 -4.91 2.76 4.07
CA ILE A 66 -4.26 2.71 2.77
C ILE A 66 -3.30 1.52 2.69
N ILE A 67 -3.27 0.90 1.52
CA ILE A 67 -2.32 -0.13 1.14
C ILE A 67 -1.65 0.33 -0.14
N CYS A 68 -0.34 0.55 -0.06
CA CYS A 68 0.47 0.99 -1.18
C CYS A 68 1.20 -0.20 -1.81
N TYR A 69 1.27 -0.18 -3.13
CA TYR A 69 2.04 -1.11 -3.95
C TYR A 69 2.91 -0.31 -4.92
N THR A 70 3.93 -0.96 -5.48
CA THR A 70 4.77 -0.41 -6.53
C THR A 70 4.91 -1.39 -7.69
N GLU A 71 5.05 -0.88 -8.90
CA GLU A 71 5.45 -1.66 -10.06
C GLU A 71 6.93 -2.12 -9.97
N SER A 72 7.72 -1.53 -9.07
CA SER A 72 9.17 -1.73 -9.01
C SER A 72 9.58 -2.66 -7.90
N ILE A 73 10.12 -3.81 -8.28
CA ILE A 73 10.86 -4.67 -7.35
C ILE A 73 12.34 -4.29 -7.28
N HIS A 74 12.92 -3.67 -8.30
CA HIS A 74 14.38 -3.47 -8.40
C HIS A 74 14.87 -2.09 -7.93
N ASP A 75 13.97 -1.15 -7.63
CA ASP A 75 14.35 0.21 -7.25
C ASP A 75 14.96 0.26 -5.83
N PRO A 76 16.22 0.68 -5.68
CA PRO A 76 16.90 0.70 -4.38
C PRO A 76 16.30 1.73 -3.41
N ALA A 77 15.75 2.85 -3.90
CA ALA A 77 15.12 3.85 -3.05
C ALA A 77 13.84 3.28 -2.42
N VAL A 78 13.05 2.52 -3.18
CA VAL A 78 11.87 1.81 -2.65
C VAL A 78 12.27 0.83 -1.54
N TRP A 79 13.31 0.03 -1.74
CA TRP A 79 13.81 -0.87 -0.68
C TRP A 79 14.35 -0.12 0.54
N ALA A 80 15.02 1.01 0.33
CA ALA A 80 15.56 1.83 1.41
C ALA A 80 14.44 2.41 2.28
N HIS A 81 13.39 2.96 1.67
CA HIS A 81 12.28 3.61 2.35
C HIS A 81 11.23 2.63 2.90
N TYR A 82 10.81 1.65 2.10
CA TYR A 82 9.66 0.80 2.41
C TYR A 82 10.03 -0.64 2.72
N GLY A 83 11.19 -1.10 2.26
CA GLY A 83 11.74 -2.43 2.56
C GLY A 83 12.52 -2.50 3.87
N ASP A 84 12.19 -1.68 4.87
CA ASP A 84 12.90 -1.58 6.16
C ASP A 84 14.43 -1.46 5.98
N CYS A 85 14.88 -0.45 5.22
CA CYS A 85 16.28 -0.29 4.84
C CYS A 85 16.90 -1.57 4.24
N HIS A 86 16.19 -2.21 3.31
CA HIS A 86 16.52 -3.51 2.70
C HIS A 86 16.51 -4.74 3.63
N ARG A 87 16.02 -4.64 4.88
CA ARG A 87 15.89 -5.79 5.79
C ARG A 87 14.57 -6.53 5.62
N GLY A 88 13.56 -5.87 5.07
CA GLY A 88 12.19 -6.35 4.97
C GLY A 88 11.96 -7.36 3.85
N VAL A 89 10.67 -7.55 3.52
CA VAL A 89 10.16 -8.53 2.57
C VAL A 89 9.17 -7.83 1.64
N ALA A 90 9.19 -8.17 0.35
CA ALA A 90 8.23 -7.71 -0.63
C ALA A 90 7.34 -8.87 -1.10
N PHE A 91 6.05 -8.60 -1.27
CA PHE A 91 5.02 -9.53 -1.72
C PHE A 91 4.48 -9.05 -3.07
N GLY A 92 4.62 -9.87 -4.11
CA GLY A 92 4.23 -9.56 -5.48
C GLY A 92 2.89 -10.19 -5.84
N PHE A 93 1.95 -9.37 -6.31
CA PHE A 93 0.58 -9.77 -6.62
C PHE A 93 0.26 -9.55 -8.10
N ASP A 94 -0.48 -10.49 -8.68
CA ASP A 94 -1.08 -10.35 -10.01
C ASP A 94 -2.60 -10.18 -9.86
N PHE A 95 -3.04 -8.93 -9.81
CA PHE A 95 -4.46 -8.60 -9.65
C PHE A 95 -5.19 -8.61 -11.00
N PRO A 96 -6.42 -9.15 -11.05
CA PRO A 96 -7.31 -8.90 -12.18
C PRO A 96 -7.79 -7.43 -12.15
N GLU A 97 -8.15 -6.90 -13.31
CA GLU A 97 -8.41 -5.47 -13.52
C GLU A 97 -9.50 -4.92 -12.58
N GLU A 98 -10.52 -5.74 -12.29
CA GLU A 98 -11.69 -5.35 -11.51
C GLU A 98 -11.39 -5.07 -10.04
N VAL A 99 -10.29 -5.63 -9.52
CA VAL A 99 -9.86 -5.47 -8.12
C VAL A 99 -8.46 -4.88 -8.00
N ALA A 100 -7.88 -4.45 -9.13
CA ALA A 100 -6.53 -3.91 -9.16
C ALA A 100 -6.43 -2.62 -8.31
N PRO A 101 -5.31 -2.42 -7.60
CA PRO A 101 -4.99 -1.15 -6.97
C PRO A 101 -5.04 0.01 -7.98
N LEU A 102 -5.47 1.19 -7.51
CA LEU A 102 -5.61 2.38 -8.34
C LEU A 102 -4.24 3.05 -8.52
N LYS A 103 -3.86 3.32 -9.76
CA LYS A 103 -2.59 3.98 -10.09
C LYS A 103 -2.55 5.42 -9.57
N VAL A 104 -1.42 5.81 -8.97
CA VAL A 104 -1.16 7.18 -8.53
C VAL A 104 -0.73 8.05 -9.71
N ASN A 105 -1.28 9.26 -9.77
CA ASN A 105 -0.96 10.31 -10.72
C ASN A 105 0.05 11.28 -10.10
N TYR A 106 1.18 11.47 -10.77
CA TYR A 106 2.20 12.41 -10.32
C TYR A 106 1.98 13.78 -10.97
N VAL A 107 1.69 14.80 -10.16
CA VAL A 107 1.25 16.12 -10.64
C VAL A 107 1.99 17.26 -9.95
N GLU A 108 2.38 18.27 -10.72
CA GLU A 108 3.10 19.47 -10.22
C GLU A 108 2.28 20.29 -9.21
N LYS A 109 0.97 20.39 -9.47
CA LYS A 109 0.04 21.14 -8.63
C LYS A 109 -0.83 20.18 -7.84
N ARG A 110 -0.88 20.39 -6.53
CA ARG A 110 -1.80 19.64 -5.67
C ARG A 110 -3.24 19.85 -6.14
N PRO A 111 -4.06 18.79 -6.16
CA PRO A 111 -5.48 18.95 -6.39
C PRO A 111 -6.11 19.84 -5.32
N PHE A 112 -7.23 20.45 -5.65
CA PHE A 112 -7.98 21.26 -4.71
C PHE A 112 -9.46 20.91 -4.75
N PHE A 113 -10.13 21.11 -3.61
CA PHE A 113 -11.57 21.00 -3.47
C PHE A 113 -12.12 22.27 -2.85
N TYR A 114 -13.31 22.68 -3.25
CA TYR A 114 -14.07 23.66 -2.50
C TYR A 114 -14.78 22.96 -1.33
N ALA A 115 -14.84 23.62 -0.18
CA ALA A 115 -15.37 23.02 1.04
C ALA A 115 -16.85 22.56 0.90
N ASP A 116 -17.63 23.19 0.02
CA ASP A 116 -19.01 22.77 -0.28
C ASP A 116 -19.10 21.46 -1.09
N GLN A 117 -18.05 21.08 -1.81
CA GLN A 117 -17.95 19.77 -2.47
C GLN A 117 -17.74 18.66 -1.44
N LEU A 118 -16.93 18.93 -0.41
CA LEU A 118 -16.71 18.02 0.71
C LEU A 118 -17.96 17.88 1.59
N MET A 119 -18.82 18.90 1.70
CA MET A 119 -20.09 18.78 2.46
C MET A 119 -21.24 18.15 1.67
N GLY A 120 -21.03 17.86 0.38
CA GLY A 120 -22.02 17.15 -0.39
C GLY A 120 -23.00 17.95 -1.22
N GLY A 121 -22.68 19.20 -1.53
CA GLY A 121 -23.60 20.09 -2.24
C GLY A 121 -24.04 19.65 -3.64
N HIS A 122 -23.45 18.58 -4.22
CA HIS A 122 -23.70 18.18 -5.61
C HIS A 122 -23.88 16.68 -5.86
N ILE A 123 -23.49 15.81 -4.93
CA ILE A 123 -23.58 14.35 -5.10
C ILE A 123 -24.52 13.83 -4.03
N SER A 124 -25.59 13.14 -4.41
CA SER A 124 -26.64 12.73 -3.47
C SER A 124 -26.23 11.57 -2.56
N LYS A 125 -25.27 10.72 -2.98
CA LYS A 125 -24.81 9.55 -2.22
C LYS A 125 -23.42 9.77 -1.64
N GLU A 126 -23.25 9.40 -0.38
CA GLU A 126 -21.97 9.52 0.33
C GLU A 126 -20.85 8.66 -0.30
N ALA A 127 -21.19 7.46 -0.77
CA ALA A 127 -20.25 6.56 -1.44
C ALA A 127 -19.65 7.18 -2.72
N ASP A 128 -20.49 7.86 -3.53
CA ASP A 128 -20.05 8.49 -4.77
C ASP A 128 -19.11 9.68 -4.49
N ARG A 129 -19.36 10.43 -3.41
CA ARG A 129 -18.46 11.51 -2.95
C ARG A 129 -17.11 10.98 -2.51
N ARG A 130 -17.11 9.92 -1.71
CA ARG A 130 -15.88 9.27 -1.23
C ARG A 130 -15.04 8.77 -2.41
N ALA A 131 -15.69 8.11 -3.36
CA ALA A 131 -15.03 7.65 -4.58
C ALA A 131 -14.46 8.82 -5.41
N GLN A 132 -15.15 9.94 -5.48
CA GLN A 132 -14.62 11.15 -6.11
C GLN A 132 -13.41 11.71 -5.37
N LEU A 133 -13.47 11.84 -4.04
CA LEU A 133 -12.36 12.37 -3.24
C LEU A 133 -11.10 11.52 -3.38
N ILE A 134 -11.26 10.19 -3.41
CA ILE A 134 -10.15 9.27 -3.70
C ILE A 134 -9.56 9.57 -5.08
N ARG A 135 -10.39 9.60 -6.14
CA ARG A 135 -9.92 9.78 -7.51
C ARG A 135 -9.28 11.15 -7.75
N ASP A 136 -9.95 12.20 -7.32
CA ASP A 136 -9.60 13.58 -7.65
C ASP A 136 -8.61 14.17 -6.63
N GLY A 137 -8.45 13.54 -5.47
CA GLY A 137 -7.60 13.99 -4.36
C GLY A 137 -6.51 13.01 -4.01
N PHE A 138 -6.88 11.84 -3.49
CA PHE A 138 -5.94 10.92 -2.83
C PHE A 138 -5.10 10.06 -3.78
N LEU A 139 -5.37 10.11 -5.08
CA LEU A 139 -4.54 9.50 -6.12
C LEU A 139 -3.52 10.46 -6.74
N HIS A 140 -3.26 11.61 -6.12
CA HIS A 140 -2.29 12.58 -6.61
C HIS A 140 -1.08 12.69 -5.67
N LYS A 141 0.13 12.71 -6.24
CA LYS A 141 1.38 12.82 -5.48
C LYS A 141 2.36 13.75 -6.17
N ALA A 142 3.27 14.35 -5.41
CA ALA A 142 4.28 15.24 -5.99
C ALA A 142 5.24 14.48 -6.92
N PRO A 143 5.73 15.09 -8.03
CA PRO A 143 6.54 14.39 -9.02
C PRO A 143 7.89 13.87 -8.51
N GLY A 144 8.41 14.45 -7.42
CA GLY A 144 9.61 13.98 -6.74
C GLY A 144 9.50 12.53 -6.21
N TRP A 145 8.29 12.01 -6.04
CA TRP A 145 8.02 10.63 -5.62
C TRP A 145 7.72 9.68 -6.79
N SER A 146 7.85 10.12 -8.05
CA SER A 146 7.49 9.33 -9.24
C SER A 146 8.28 8.04 -9.42
N PHE A 147 9.46 7.93 -8.80
CA PHE A 147 10.25 6.70 -8.76
C PHE A 147 9.49 5.52 -8.12
N GLU A 148 8.53 5.80 -7.24
CA GLU A 148 7.76 4.78 -6.55
C GLU A 148 6.81 4.01 -7.45
N LYS A 149 6.37 4.58 -8.59
CA LYS A 149 5.39 3.95 -9.50
C LYS A 149 4.21 3.34 -8.73
N GLU A 150 3.62 4.15 -7.87
CA GLU A 150 2.75 3.72 -6.78
C GLU A 150 1.33 3.38 -7.28
N HIS A 151 0.73 2.35 -6.67
CA HIS A 151 -0.69 2.04 -6.77
C HIS A 151 -1.29 1.85 -5.37
N ARG A 152 -2.58 2.18 -5.20
CA ARG A 152 -3.23 2.26 -3.89
C ARG A 152 -4.54 1.47 -3.84
N HIS A 153 -4.73 0.73 -2.75
CA HIS A 153 -6.07 0.38 -2.26
C HIS A 153 -6.43 1.26 -1.07
N PHE A 154 -7.65 1.78 -1.07
CA PHE A 154 -8.25 2.45 0.08
C PHE A 154 -9.25 1.50 0.72
N VAL A 155 -9.11 1.28 2.02
CA VAL A 155 -9.93 0.35 2.79
C VAL A 155 -10.60 1.12 3.91
N SER A 156 -11.93 1.09 4.01
CA SER A 156 -12.60 1.74 5.13
C SER A 156 -12.29 0.97 6.42
N PHE A 157 -11.97 1.67 7.50
CA PHE A 157 -11.82 1.04 8.81
C PHE A 157 -13.12 0.45 9.37
N MET A 158 -14.26 0.80 8.76
CA MET A 158 -15.58 0.23 9.06
C MET A 158 -15.90 -1.02 8.23
N ASP A 159 -15.01 -1.43 7.31
CA ASP A 159 -15.19 -2.66 6.56
C ASP A 159 -15.12 -3.87 7.51
N PRO A 160 -16.07 -4.84 7.44
CA PRO A 160 -16.09 -6.00 8.33
C PRO A 160 -14.84 -6.88 8.28
N SER A 161 -14.04 -6.81 7.21
CA SER A 161 -12.77 -7.52 7.07
C SER A 161 -11.61 -6.82 7.82
N VAL A 162 -11.83 -5.60 8.31
CA VAL A 162 -10.82 -4.83 9.04
C VAL A 162 -10.90 -5.14 10.53
N GLU A 163 -9.75 -5.47 11.09
CA GLU A 163 -9.58 -5.75 12.51
C GLU A 163 -8.68 -4.69 13.14
N PHE A 164 -9.15 -4.09 14.24
CA PHE A 164 -8.33 -3.20 15.05
C PHE A 164 -7.62 -3.99 16.15
N ARG A 165 -6.29 -4.08 16.03
CA ARG A 165 -5.40 -4.61 17.08
C ARG A 165 -4.46 -3.49 17.52
N ARG A 166 -4.85 -2.80 18.59
CA ARG A 166 -4.16 -1.61 19.10
C ARG A 166 -2.63 -1.81 19.08
N PRO A 167 -1.85 -0.89 18.46
CA PRO A 167 -2.27 0.40 17.91
C PRO A 167 -2.65 0.39 16.41
N HIS A 168 -2.71 -0.76 15.76
CA HIS A 168 -2.78 -0.89 14.30
C HIS A 168 -4.10 -1.48 13.80
N TYR A 169 -4.42 -1.20 12.53
CA TYR A 169 -5.49 -1.86 11.80
C TYR A 169 -4.90 -2.90 10.87
N PHE A 170 -5.65 -3.97 10.61
CA PHE A 170 -5.25 -5.06 9.75
C PHE A 170 -6.40 -5.47 8.84
N THR A 171 -6.08 -5.92 7.63
CA THR A 171 -7.07 -6.51 6.71
C THR A 171 -6.50 -7.76 6.06
N SER A 172 -7.37 -8.58 5.48
CA SER A 172 -6.98 -9.83 4.83
C SER A 172 -6.00 -9.61 3.68
N VAL A 173 -4.98 -10.47 3.61
CA VAL A 173 -4.11 -10.57 2.45
C VAL A 173 -4.90 -11.24 1.32
N PRO A 174 -4.92 -10.68 0.09
CA PRO A 174 -5.58 -11.28 -1.06
C PRO A 174 -4.72 -12.44 -1.62
N LYS A 175 -4.64 -13.53 -0.85
CA LYS A 175 -3.75 -14.67 -1.09
C LYS A 175 -3.89 -15.27 -2.49
N GLN A 176 -5.09 -15.24 -3.06
CA GLN A 176 -5.38 -15.75 -4.41
C GLN A 176 -4.61 -15.03 -5.52
N TYR A 177 -4.16 -13.80 -5.28
CA TYR A 177 -3.38 -13.01 -6.25
C TYR A 177 -1.89 -13.00 -5.91
N LEU A 178 -1.47 -13.55 -4.77
CA LEU A 178 -0.06 -13.55 -4.36
C LEU A 178 0.73 -14.54 -5.23
N LYS A 179 1.67 -14.02 -6.01
CA LYS A 179 2.52 -14.81 -6.92
C LYS A 179 3.98 -14.84 -6.49
N HIS A 180 4.44 -13.80 -5.79
CA HIS A 180 5.85 -13.68 -5.47
C HIS A 180 6.14 -13.25 -4.04
N ILE A 181 7.28 -13.69 -3.52
CA ILE A 181 7.88 -13.14 -2.30
C ILE A 181 9.35 -12.88 -2.58
N ALA A 182 9.82 -11.67 -2.24
CA ALA A 182 11.20 -11.27 -2.32
C ALA A 182 11.74 -10.91 -0.94
N ILE A 183 12.89 -11.48 -0.56
CA ILE A 183 13.56 -11.16 0.70
C ILE A 183 14.60 -10.06 0.45
N GLY A 184 14.62 -9.03 1.30
CA GLY A 184 15.60 -7.95 1.22
C GLY A 184 17.03 -8.42 1.49
N ILE A 185 18.01 -7.81 0.82
CA ILE A 185 19.42 -8.24 0.86
C ILE A 185 20.07 -8.13 2.25
N ARG A 186 19.51 -7.32 3.15
CA ARG A 186 19.96 -7.19 4.55
C ARG A 186 19.07 -7.96 5.53
N SER A 187 18.12 -8.72 5.03
CA SER A 187 17.22 -9.48 5.88
C SER A 187 17.98 -10.59 6.62
N GLN A 188 17.62 -10.78 7.88
CA GLN A 188 18.02 -11.96 8.64
C GLN A 188 17.06 -13.13 8.39
N ALA A 189 15.91 -12.87 7.74
CA ALA A 189 14.98 -13.92 7.37
C ALA A 189 15.60 -14.79 6.26
N THR A 190 15.51 -16.09 6.45
CA THR A 190 16.05 -17.09 5.54
C THR A 190 14.94 -17.69 4.68
N ASN A 191 15.32 -18.33 3.59
CA ASN A 191 14.39 -19.11 2.77
C ASN A 191 13.65 -20.20 3.57
N ILE A 192 14.29 -20.76 4.60
CA ILE A 192 13.71 -21.78 5.47
C ILE A 192 12.48 -21.23 6.22
N ASP A 193 12.53 -19.95 6.61
CA ASP A 193 11.44 -19.32 7.35
C ASP A 193 10.16 -19.21 6.52
N PHE A 194 10.30 -19.03 5.19
CA PHE A 194 9.15 -18.95 4.28
C PHE A 194 8.68 -20.32 3.77
N THR A 195 9.57 -21.31 3.62
CA THR A 195 9.18 -22.65 3.14
C THR A 195 8.10 -23.32 3.99
N LYS A 196 8.09 -23.10 5.32
CA LYS A 196 7.05 -23.61 6.23
C LYS A 196 5.66 -23.06 5.92
N PHE A 197 5.56 -21.79 5.54
CA PHE A 197 4.27 -21.14 5.25
C PHE A 197 3.64 -21.59 3.94
N PHE A 198 4.45 -22.04 2.99
CA PHE A 198 3.99 -22.48 1.67
C PHE A 198 3.95 -24.00 1.52
N GLY A 199 4.17 -24.75 2.60
CA GLY A 199 4.23 -26.22 2.55
C GLY A 199 5.33 -26.73 1.60
N LEU A 200 6.38 -25.94 1.37
CA LEU A 200 7.48 -26.32 0.48
C LEU A 200 8.48 -27.17 1.26
N SER A 201 8.89 -28.30 0.69
CA SER A 201 9.88 -29.20 1.28
C SER A 201 11.19 -28.45 1.56
N ARG A 202 11.81 -28.69 2.74
CA ARG A 202 13.15 -28.16 3.06
C ARG A 202 14.15 -28.62 1.99
N PRO A 203 14.96 -27.72 1.40
CA PRO A 203 16.14 -28.13 0.67
C PRO A 203 17.11 -28.81 1.66
N GLU A 204 17.46 -30.07 1.40
CA GLU A 204 18.53 -30.72 2.15
C GLU A 204 19.84 -29.97 1.89
N SER A 205 20.40 -29.41 2.96
CA SER A 205 21.75 -28.85 3.08
C SER A 205 22.48 -28.53 1.76
N THR A 206 22.44 -27.27 1.33
CA THR A 206 23.47 -26.75 0.43
C THR A 206 23.77 -25.29 0.77
N PRO A 207 24.99 -24.97 1.23
CA PRO A 207 25.47 -23.58 1.23
C PRO A 207 25.68 -23.21 -0.25
N LEU A 208 25.10 -22.08 -0.67
CA LEU A 208 24.99 -21.60 -2.06
C LEU A 208 23.76 -22.16 -2.79
N LEU A 209 22.64 -21.46 -2.60
CA LEU A 209 21.37 -21.60 -3.30
C LEU A 209 21.53 -21.43 -4.83
N ARG A 210 21.82 -22.51 -5.54
CA ARG A 210 21.43 -22.66 -6.94
C ARG A 210 20.04 -23.27 -6.95
N SER A 211 19.04 -22.45 -7.27
CA SER A 211 17.67 -22.82 -7.69
C SER A 211 17.19 -24.19 -7.20
N VAL A 212 16.69 -24.28 -5.97
CA VAL A 212 15.96 -25.47 -5.51
C VAL A 212 14.47 -25.18 -5.61
N GLY A 213 13.82 -25.74 -6.64
CA GLY A 213 12.36 -25.68 -6.83
C GLY A 213 11.80 -24.28 -7.13
N ARG A 214 10.64 -23.95 -6.51
CA ARG A 214 9.91 -22.66 -6.62
C ARG A 214 10.70 -21.42 -6.14
N VAL A 215 11.95 -21.60 -5.73
CA VAL A 215 12.85 -20.57 -5.22
C VAL A 215 13.90 -20.24 -6.28
N ARG A 216 13.87 -19.00 -6.79
CA ARG A 216 14.89 -18.45 -7.67
C ARG A 216 15.75 -17.45 -6.91
N ILE A 217 17.04 -17.39 -7.21
CA ILE A 217 17.87 -16.27 -6.81
C ILE A 217 17.98 -15.33 -8.00
N ASP A 218 17.51 -14.11 -7.81
CA ASP A 218 17.86 -12.98 -8.66
C ASP A 218 19.34 -12.65 -8.39
N GLN A 219 20.21 -13.09 -9.31
CA GLN A 219 21.66 -12.97 -9.18
C GLN A 219 22.14 -11.52 -9.31
N GLU A 220 21.44 -10.69 -10.08
CA GLU A 220 21.82 -9.30 -10.31
C GLU A 220 21.64 -8.47 -9.03
N TYR A 221 20.57 -8.77 -8.28
CA TYR A 221 20.25 -8.03 -7.06
C TYR A 221 20.46 -8.84 -5.78
N ASN A 222 21.01 -10.06 -5.89
CA ASN A 222 21.23 -11.02 -4.80
C ASN A 222 20.01 -11.20 -3.88
N ARG A 223 18.83 -11.47 -4.49
CA ARG A 223 17.56 -11.62 -3.75
C ARG A 223 16.91 -12.96 -4.01
N VAL A 224 16.28 -13.51 -2.98
CA VAL A 224 15.52 -14.75 -3.07
C VAL A 224 14.09 -14.43 -3.49
N LEU A 225 13.66 -14.98 -4.63
CA LEU A 225 12.31 -14.89 -5.18
C LEU A 225 11.60 -16.24 -5.04
N PHE A 226 10.43 -16.26 -4.43
CA PHE A 226 9.53 -17.42 -4.44
C PHE A 226 8.47 -17.21 -5.52
N ASN A 227 8.21 -18.22 -6.35
CA ASN A 227 7.07 -18.23 -7.27
C ASN A 227 5.98 -19.13 -6.68
N LEU A 228 4.81 -18.58 -6.41
CA LEU A 228 3.63 -19.30 -5.96
C LEU A 228 2.73 -19.60 -7.16
N GLU A 229 2.12 -20.79 -7.17
CA GLU A 229 1.15 -21.20 -8.19
C GLU A 229 -0.18 -20.46 -8.02
#